data_AF-A0A2H0QJV8-F1
#
_entry.id   AF-A0A2H0QJV8-F1
#
_cell.length_a   1.000
_cell.length_b   1.000
_cell.length_c   1.000
_cell.angle_alpha   90.00
_cell.angle_beta   90.00
_cell.angle_gamma   90.00
#
_symmetry.space_group_name_H-M   'P 1'
#
loop_
_entity.id
_entity.type
_entity.pdbx_description
1 polymer ?
#
loop_
_entity_poly.entity_id
_entity_poly.type
_entity_poly.pdbx_seq_one_letter_code
_entity_poly.pdbx_strand_id
1 'polypeptide(L)'
;MTSNKANVLSAISKLRPSSVYELASCLNRKPQHVLADCRSLESHGFVILIQEEAGRRPLRPELAFDYDVILVEGKGSLPLVISEKSEKVLTKAAI
;
A
#
# COMPACT_ATOMS: atom_id res chain seq x y z
N MET A 1 10.74 6.07 5.93
CA MET A 1 10.02 5.35 4.86
C MET A 1 10.88 5.34 3.59
N THR A 2 11.20 4.18 3.02
CA THR A 2 11.83 4.10 1.70
C THR A 2 10.77 4.21 0.61
N SER A 3 11.07 4.83 -0.54
CA SER A 3 10.16 5.01 -1.69
C SER A 3 9.39 3.72 -2.06
N ASN A 4 10.06 2.57 -1.96
CA ASN A 4 9.48 1.25 -2.21
C ASN A 4 8.26 0.91 -1.35
N LYS A 5 8.23 1.30 -0.07
CA LYS A 5 7.11 1.00 0.84
C LYS A 5 5.90 1.89 0.58
N ALA A 6 6.12 3.16 0.23
CA ALA A 6 5.05 4.06 -0.20
C ALA A 6 4.39 3.56 -1.50
N ASN A 7 5.19 3.06 -2.45
CA ASN A 7 4.66 2.47 -3.68
C ASN A 7 3.83 1.20 -3.41
N VAL A 8 4.24 0.36 -2.45
CA VAL A 8 3.45 -0.81 -2.02
C VAL A 8 2.10 -0.37 -1.46
N LEU A 9 2.07 0.59 -0.54
CA LEU A 9 0.82 1.09 0.06
C LEU A 9 -0.11 1.69 -1.00
N SER A 10 0.42 2.53 -1.89
CA SER A 10 -0.35 3.11 -2.99
C SER A 10 -0.90 2.05 -3.95
N ALA A 11 -0.12 1.01 -4.25
CA ALA A 11 -0.55 -0.05 -5.16
C ALA A 11 -1.63 -0.94 -4.52
N ILE A 12 -1.51 -1.30 -3.24
CA ILE A 12 -2.56 -2.04 -2.52
C ILE A 12 -3.86 -1.23 -2.51
N SER A 13 -3.78 0.07 -2.20
CA SER A 13 -4.93 0.98 -2.15
C SER A 13 -5.68 1.07 -3.49
N LYS A 14 -4.94 1.21 -4.60
CA LYS A 14 -5.50 1.49 -5.93
C LYS A 14 -5.88 0.23 -6.71
N LEU A 15 -5.05 -0.80 -6.63
CA LEU A 15 -5.14 -1.98 -7.50
C LEU A 15 -5.81 -3.16 -6.81
N ARG A 16 -5.90 -3.16 -5.47
CA ARG A 16 -6.52 -4.24 -4.66
C ARG A 16 -6.09 -5.64 -5.13
N PRO A 17 -4.78 -5.94 -5.15
CA PRO A 17 -4.27 -7.19 -5.68
C PRO A 17 -4.78 -8.39 -4.88
N SER A 18 -5.07 -9.49 -5.57
CA SER A 18 -5.50 -10.75 -4.96
C SER A 18 -4.36 -11.49 -4.24
N SER A 19 -3.11 -11.15 -4.52
CA SER A 19 -1.94 -11.77 -3.90
C SER A 19 -0.69 -10.88 -3.90
N VAL A 20 0.29 -11.23 -3.07
CA VAL A 20 1.63 -10.60 -3.08
C VAL A 20 2.36 -10.80 -4.42
N TYR A 21 2.10 -11.91 -5.13
CA TYR A 21 2.68 -12.16 -6.45
C TYR A 21 2.12 -11.22 -7.50
N GLU A 22 0.81 -11.02 -7.50
CA GLU A 22 0.15 -10.05 -8.38
C GLU A 22 0.63 -8.63 -8.09
N LEU A 23 0.69 -8.24 -6.82
CA LEU A 23 1.25 -6.95 -6.40
C LEU A 23 2.69 -6.76 -6.91
N ALA A 24 3.50 -7.81 -6.86
CA ALA A 24 4.87 -7.77 -7.35
C ALA A 24 4.95 -7.58 -8.87
N SER A 25 4.05 -8.22 -9.63
CA SER A 25 3.90 -8.00 -11.07
C SER A 25 3.48 -6.56 -11.38
N CYS A 26 2.51 -6.01 -10.66
CA CYS A 26 2.07 -4.62 -10.84
C CYS A 26 3.18 -3.60 -10.56
N LEU A 27 4.04 -3.89 -9.58
CA LEU A 27 5.17 -3.04 -9.23
C LEU A 27 6.43 -3.32 -10.06
N ASN A 28 6.40 -4.31 -10.97
CA ASN A 28 7.55 -4.81 -11.71
C ASN A 28 8.76 -5.13 -10.80
N ARG A 29 8.51 -5.80 -9.68
CA ARG A 29 9.51 -6.17 -8.66
C ARG A 29 9.49 -7.66 -8.39
N LYS A 30 10.59 -8.20 -7.84
CA LYS A 30 10.63 -9.61 -7.44
C LYS A 30 9.70 -9.86 -6.23
N PRO A 31 8.91 -10.95 -6.21
CA PRO A 31 7.96 -11.24 -5.13
C PRO A 31 8.60 -11.26 -3.73
N GLN A 32 9.82 -11.78 -3.61
CA GLN A 32 10.55 -11.83 -2.33
C GLN A 32 10.77 -10.45 -1.68
N HIS A 33 11.05 -9.42 -2.48
CA HIS A 33 11.29 -8.07 -1.96
C HIS A 33 9.98 -7.37 -1.59
N VAL A 34 8.93 -7.61 -2.38
CA VAL A 34 7.59 -7.08 -2.10
C VAL A 34 7.01 -7.74 -0.85
N LEU A 35 7.21 -9.05 -0.67
CA LEU A 35 6.82 -9.76 0.54
C LEU A 35 7.54 -9.21 1.78
N ALA A 36 8.85 -8.94 1.68
CA ALA A 36 9.61 -8.33 2.77
C ALA A 36 9.11 -6.92 3.12
N ASP A 37 8.76 -6.12 2.10
CA ASP A 37 8.14 -4.81 2.30
C ASP A 37 6.75 -4.95 2.97
N CYS A 38 5.92 -5.89 2.52
CA CYS A 38 4.60 -6.15 3.10
C CYS A 38 4.69 -6.60 4.57
N ARG A 39 5.59 -7.54 4.90
CA ARG A 39 5.81 -7.98 6.29
C ARG A 39 6.32 -6.86 7.19
N SER A 40 7.19 -6.00 6.67
CA SER A 40 7.64 -4.82 7.41
C SER A 40 6.48 -3.85 7.64
N LEU A 41 5.64 -3.60 6.63
CA LEU A 41 4.44 -2.76 6.78
C LEU A 41 3.42 -3.37 7.76
N GLU A 42 3.27 -4.70 7.74
CA GLU A 42 2.43 -5.44 8.67
C GLU A 42 2.92 -5.34 10.12
N SER A 43 4.22 -5.45 10.36
CA SER A 43 4.78 -5.24 11.72
C SER A 43 4.55 -3.82 12.27
N HIS A 44 4.30 -2.85 11.39
CA HIS A 44 3.96 -1.48 11.74
C HIS A 44 2.45 -1.20 11.72
N GLY A 45 1.63 -2.22 11.45
CA GLY A 45 0.18 -2.11 11.41
C GLY A 45 -0.38 -1.41 10.17
N PHE A 46 0.40 -1.23 9.08
CA PHE A 46 -0.11 -0.58 7.88
C PHE A 46 -0.87 -1.52 6.94
N VAL A 47 -0.47 -2.78 6.92
CA VAL A 47 -0.96 -3.83 6.01
C VAL A 47 -1.28 -5.08 6.83
N ILE A 48 -2.24 -5.88 6.36
CA ILE A 48 -2.50 -7.22 6.86
C ILE A 48 -2.26 -8.22 5.73
N LEU A 49 -1.59 -9.33 6.00
CA LEU A 49 -1.44 -10.45 5.06
C LEU A 49 -2.46 -11.53 5.40
N ILE A 50 -3.52 -11.62 4.61
CA ILE A 50 -4.58 -12.60 4.80
C ILE A 50 -4.15 -13.90 4.13
N GLN A 51 -4.12 -14.98 4.92
CA GLN A 51 -4.00 -16.34 4.43
C GLN A 51 -5.39 -16.96 4.36
N GLU A 52 -5.87 -17.29 3.16
CA GLU A 52 -7.18 -17.93 3.01
C GLU A 52 -7.15 -19.37 3.56
N GLU A 53 -8.19 -19.75 4.32
CA GLU A 53 -8.26 -21.04 5.04
C GLU A 53 -8.29 -22.28 4.12
N ALA A 54 -8.57 -22.11 2.82
CA ALA A 54 -8.65 -23.20 1.86
C ALA A 54 -7.32 -23.41 1.10
N GLY A 55 -6.35 -24.06 1.76
CA GLY A 55 -5.16 -24.65 1.13
C GLY A 55 -3.93 -23.73 1.04
N ARG A 56 -2.96 -24.11 0.19
CA ARG A 56 -1.67 -23.40 -0.02
C ARG A 56 -1.83 -22.16 -0.91
N ARG A 57 -2.88 -21.37 -0.67
CA ARG A 57 -3.18 -20.16 -1.44
C ARG A 57 -2.16 -19.05 -1.13
N PRO A 58 -1.88 -18.18 -2.11
CA PRO A 58 -0.92 -17.09 -1.93
C PRO A 58 -1.46 -16.05 -0.95
N LEU A 59 -0.57 -15.43 -0.17
CA LEU A 59 -0.91 -14.37 0.78
C LEU A 59 -1.52 -13.17 0.05
N ARG A 60 -2.66 -12.69 0.54
CA ARG A 60 -3.36 -11.52 0.01
C ARG A 60 -3.07 -10.30 0.88
N PRO A 61 -2.43 -9.24 0.34
CA PRO A 61 -2.15 -8.03 1.10
C PRO A 61 -3.36 -7.09 1.07
N GLU A 62 -3.80 -6.65 2.24
CA GLU A 62 -4.81 -5.60 2.41
C GLU A 62 -4.28 -4.48 3.30
N LEU A 63 -4.81 -3.27 3.16
CA LEU A 63 -4.53 -2.19 4.10
C LEU A 63 -5.23 -2.50 5.43
N ALA A 64 -4.54 -2.31 6.55
CA ALA A 64 -5.12 -2.58 7.87
C ALA A 64 -6.27 -1.60 8.23
N PHE A 65 -6.31 -0.44 7.56
CA PHE A 65 -7.30 0.61 7.75
C PHE A 65 -7.61 1.27 6.40
N ASP A 66 -8.80 1.85 6.27
CA ASP A 66 -9.11 2.75 5.16
C ASP A 66 -8.33 4.07 5.34
N TYR A 67 -7.19 4.19 4.65
CA TYR A 67 -6.40 5.41 4.68
C TYR A 67 -7.06 6.50 3.83
N ASP A 68 -7.52 7.58 4.45
CA ASP A 68 -7.99 8.75 3.70
C ASP A 68 -6.82 9.51 3.06
N VAL A 69 -5.66 9.64 3.70
CA VAL A 69 -4.45 10.28 3.13
C VAL A 69 -3.19 9.67 3.76
N ILE A 70 -2.15 9.38 2.97
CA ILE A 70 -0.82 9.04 3.48
C ILE A 70 0.13 10.19 3.14
N LEU A 71 0.56 10.95 4.15
CA LEU A 71 1.54 12.02 4.02
C LEU A 71 2.93 11.47 4.30
N VAL A 72 3.83 11.54 3.30
CA VAL A 72 5.24 11.18 3.46
C VAL A 72 6.05 12.46 3.51
N GLU A 73 6.52 12.85 4.69
CA GLU A 73 7.41 14.00 4.85
C GLU A 73 8.81 13.66 4.32
N GLY A 74 9.18 14.26 3.18
CA GLY A 74 10.50 14.23 2.57
C GLY A 74 10.78 15.56 1.89
N LYS A 75 12.06 15.90 1.67
CA LYS A 75 12.47 17.12 0.95
C LYS A 75 11.86 17.13 -0.47
N GLY A 76 10.71 17.79 -0.63
CA GLY A 76 9.91 17.82 -1.87
C GLY A 76 8.53 17.18 -1.74
N SER A 77 7.81 17.44 -0.66
CA SER A 77 6.53 16.82 -0.30
C SER A 77 5.38 17.24 -1.22
N LEU A 78 5.06 16.41 -2.22
CA LEU A 78 3.73 16.40 -2.82
C LEU A 78 2.91 15.29 -2.14
N PRO A 79 1.72 15.60 -1.61
CA PRO A 79 0.85 14.60 -0.99
C PRO A 79 0.46 13.54 -2.02
N LEU A 80 0.65 12.27 -1.67
CA LEU A 80 0.21 11.15 -2.52
C LEU A 80 -1.30 11.00 -2.38
N VAL A 81 -2.02 11.37 -3.44
CA VAL A 81 -3.47 11.16 -3.54
C VAL A 81 -3.73 9.66 -3.73
N ILE A 82 -4.37 9.05 -2.74
CA ILE A 82 -4.68 7.61 -2.71
C ILE A 82 -6.18 7.32 -2.83
N SER A 83 -7.04 8.34 -2.76
CA SER A 83 -8.49 8.22 -2.98
C SER A 83 -9.13 9.53 -3.47
N GLU A 84 -10.34 9.46 -4.05
CA GLU A 84 -11.14 10.64 -4.43
C GLU A 84 -11.53 11.50 -3.22
N LYS A 85 -11.63 10.92 -2.03
CA LYS A 85 -11.85 11.68 -0.79
C LYS A 85 -10.61 12.51 -0.43
N SER A 86 -9.41 11.96 -0.65
CA SER A 86 -8.13 12.64 -0.44
C SER A 86 -8.02 13.91 -1.28
N GLU A 87 -8.47 13.85 -2.53
CA GLU A 87 -8.43 14.99 -3.46
C GLU A 87 -9.26 16.16 -2.95
N LYS A 88 -10.47 15.90 -2.43
CA LYS A 88 -11.37 16.91 -1.85
C LYS A 88 -10.82 17.55 -0.58
N VAL A 89 -10.12 16.78 0.26
CA VAL A 89 -9.51 17.31 1.49
C VAL A 89 -8.35 18.26 1.16
N LEU A 90 -7.54 17.91 0.15
CA LEU A 90 -6.42 18.75 -0.30
C LEU A 90 -6.88 20.06 -0.96
N THR A 91 -7.98 20.03 -1.74
CA THR A 91 -8.55 21.27 -2.32
C THR A 91 -9.15 22.18 -1.26
N LYS A 92 -9.67 21.63 -0.16
CA LYS A 92 -10.29 22.39 0.93
C LYS A 92 -9.27 23.04 1.87
N ALA A 93 -8.03 22.54 1.90
CA ALA A 93 -6.94 23.07 2.71
C ALA A 93 -6.12 24.19 2.01
N ALA A 94 -6.42 24.49 0.75
CA ALA A 94 -5.74 25.51 -0.06
C ALA A 94 -6.52 26.84 -0.18
N ILE A 95 -7.57 27.02 0.62
CA ILE A 95 -8.40 28.25 0.71
C ILE A 95 -8.25 28.84 2.10
#